data_AF-A0A662GWF0-F1
#
_entry.id   AF-A0A662GWF0-F1
#
_cell.length_a   1.000
_cell.length_b   1.000
_cell.length_c   1.000
_cell.angle_alpha   90.00
_cell.angle_beta   90.00
_cell.angle_gamma   90.00
#
_symmetry.space_group_name_H-M   'P 1'
#
loop_
_entity.id
_entity.type
_entity.pdbx_description
1 polymer ?
#
loop_
_entity_poly.entity_id
_entity_poly.type
_entity_poly.pdbx_seq_one_letter_code
_entity_poly.pdbx_strand_id
1 'polypeptide(L)' 'MKCTFCRIINEEEKAFTIYSSDYVMAFLDKYPVSRGHTLVVPKEHYETYIRNTRSYSL' A
#
# COMPACT_ATOMS: atom_id res chain seq x y z
N MET A 1 -7.81 6.90 11.71
CA MET A 1 -6.37 6.60 11.52
C MET A 1 -5.83 7.53 10.43
N LYS A 2 -4.74 8.29 10.65
CA LYS A 2 -4.22 9.30 9.70
C LYS A 2 -3.23 8.71 8.67
N CYS A 3 -3.45 7.50 8.18
CA CYS A 3 -2.55 6.85 7.21
C CYS A 3 -2.99 7.16 5.77
N THR A 4 -2.13 7.78 4.96
CA THR A 4 -2.41 8.11 3.55
C THR A 4 -2.75 6.87 2.73
N PHE A 5 -2.01 5.77 2.91
CA PHE A 5 -2.28 4.53 2.17
C PHE A 5 -3.64 3.92 2.52
N CYS A 6 -4.05 3.95 3.79
CA CYS A 6 -5.38 3.46 4.18
C CYS A 6 -6.50 4.31 3.57
N ARG A 7 -6.30 5.64 3.47
CA ARG A 7 -7.26 6.52 2.79
C ARG A 7 -7.35 6.23 1.30
N ILE A 8 -6.23 5.89 0.65
CA ILE A 8 -6.22 5.42 -0.75
C ILE A 8 -6.98 4.09 -0.88
N ILE A 9 -6.71 3.12 0.00
CA ILE A 9 -7.38 1.81 0.01
C ILE A 9 -8.90 1.97 0.21
N ASN A 10 -9.33 2.93 1.03
CA ASN A 10 -10.73 3.25 1.30
C ASN A 10 -11.36 4.22 0.28
N GLU A 11 -10.64 4.56 -0.80
CA GLU A 11 -11.10 5.50 -1.83
C GLU A 11 -11.40 6.93 -1.31
N GLU A 12 -10.88 7.28 -0.13
CA GLU A 12 -10.95 8.62 0.47
C GLU A 12 -9.87 9.58 -0.07
N GLU A 13 -8.85 9.04 -0.74
CA GLU A 13 -7.88 9.79 -1.54
C GLU A 13 -7.71 9.18 -2.92
N LYS A 14 -7.50 10.03 -3.93
CA LYS A 14 -7.28 9.59 -5.31
C LYS A 14 -5.88 9.03 -5.47
N ALA A 15 -5.81 7.83 -6.03
CA ALA A 15 -4.59 7.24 -6.58
C ALA A 15 -4.89 6.62 -7.95
N PHE A 16 -3.88 6.51 -8.81
CA PHE A 16 -4.04 5.80 -10.08
C PHE A 16 -3.85 4.30 -9.83
N THR A 17 -4.94 3.62 -9.49
CA THR A 17 -4.95 2.18 -9.25
C THR A 17 -4.79 1.42 -10.56
N ILE A 18 -3.79 0.53 -10.60
CA ILE A 18 -3.53 -0.33 -11.75
C ILE A 18 -3.92 -1.79 -11.49
N TYR A 19 -4.03 -2.17 -10.21
CA TYR A 19 -4.45 -3.51 -9.80
C TYR A 19 -5.08 -3.49 -8.40
N SER A 20 -6.09 -4.33 -8.18
CA SER A 20 -6.71 -4.52 -6.87
C SER A 20 -7.17 -5.97 -6.73
N SER A 21 -6.93 -6.56 -5.56
CA SER A 21 -7.34 -7.91 -5.17
C SER A 21 -7.90 -7.88 -3.75
N ASP A 22 -8.27 -9.02 -3.20
CA ASP A 22 -8.76 -9.09 -1.81
C ASP A 22 -7.67 -8.74 -0.78
N TYR A 23 -6.39 -8.94 -1.10
CA TYR A 23 -5.29 -8.77 -0.13
C TYR A 23 -4.44 -7.52 -0.37
N VAL A 24 -4.24 -7.15 -1.64
CA VAL A 24 -3.33 -6.06 -2.02
C VAL A 24 -3.98 -5.12 -3.04
N MET A 25 -3.51 -3.87 -3.04
CA MET A 25 -3.79 -2.87 -4.06
C MET A 25 -2.46 -2.33 -4.60
N ALA A 26 -2.39 -2.13 -5.91
CA ALA A 26 -1.24 -1.51 -6.57
C ALA A 26 -1.66 -0.22 -7.29
N PHE A 27 -0.90 0.85 -7.05
CA PHE A 27 -1.15 2.17 -7.62
C PHE A 27 0.16 2.90 -7.91
N LEU A 28 0.12 3.88 -8.80
CA LEU A 28 1.29 4.68 -9.15
C LEU A 28 1.69 5.61 -8.00
N ASP A 29 3.00 5.71 -7.77
CA ASP A 29 3.55 6.68 -6.83
C ASP A 29 3.29 8.12 -7.33
N LYS A 30 2.96 9.02 -6.40
CA LYS A 30 2.73 10.44 -6.69
C LYS A 30 4.03 11.17 -7.06
N TYR A 31 5.17 10.72 -6.55
CA TYR A 31 6.50 11.26 -6.78
C TYR A 31 7.42 10.16 -7.36
N PRO A 32 7.17 9.72 -8.60
CA PRO A 32 7.83 8.56 -9.17
C PRO A 32 9.32 8.82 -9.43
N VAL A 33 10.18 7.94 -8.90
CA VAL A 33 11.62 7.90 -9.24
C VAL A 33 11.86 7.58 -10.72
N SER A 34 11.00 6.75 -11.33
CA SER A 34 11.05 6.38 -12.74
C SER A 34 9.66 6.18 -13.30
N ARG A 35 9.51 6.22 -14.63
CA ARG A 35 8.21 5.99 -15.28
C ARG A 35 7.64 4.64 -14.86
N GLY A 36 6.39 4.65 -14.39
CA GLY A 36 5.68 3.44 -13.95
C GLY A 36 5.98 2.99 -12.52
N HIS A 37 6.71 3.77 -11.71
CA HIS A 37 6.94 3.46 -10.29
C HIS A 37 5.59 3.19 -9.60
N THR A 38 5.42 1.94 -9.19
CA THR A 38 4.18 1.41 -8.61
C THR A 38 4.45 0.97 -7.18
N LEU A 39 3.56 1.36 -6.28
CA LEU A 39 3.52 0.87 -4.91
C LEU A 39 2.54 -0.29 -4.83
N VAL A 40 2.96 -1.43 -4.27
CA VAL A 40 2.09 -2.56 -3.93
C VAL A 40 1.90 -2.55 -2.42
N VAL A 41 0.68 -2.34 -1.98
CA VAL A 41 0.36 -2.11 -0.57
C VAL A 41 -0.68 -3.13 -0.09
N PRO A 42 -0.49 -3.76 1.09
CA PRO A 42 -1.53 -4.61 1.69
C PRO A 42 -2.76 -3.77 2.03
N LYS A 43 -3.96 -4.34 1.83
CA LYS A 43 -5.21 -3.70 2.24
C LYS A 43 -5.33 -3.59 3.77
N GLU A 44 -4.73 -4.53 4.48
CA GLU A 44 -4.56 -4.46 5.93
C GLU A 44 -3.42 -3.51 6.32
N HIS A 45 -3.65 -2.71 7.37
CA HIS A 45 -2.68 -1.73 7.83
C HIS A 45 -1.54 -2.37 8.64
N TYR A 46 -0.31 -2.22 8.13
CA TYR A 46 0.92 -2.52 8.86
C TYR A 46 1.84 -1.30 8.81
N GLU A 47 2.42 -0.94 9.96
CA GLU A 47 3.32 0.22 10.09
C GLU A 47 4.70 -0.04 9.47
N THR A 48 5.17 -1.27 9.54
CA THR A 48 6.47 -1.71 9.03
C THR A 48 6.37 -3.17 8.57
N TYR A 49 7.24 -3.57 7.64
CA TYR A 49 7.30 -4.94 7.14
C TYR A 49 7.60 -5.95 8.25
N ILE A 50 8.35 -5.56 9.29
CA ILE A 50 8.67 -6.43 10.44
C ILE A 50 7.40 -6.86 11.18
N ARG A 51 6.38 -5.99 11.26
CA ARG A 51 5.10 -6.31 11.93
C ARG A 51 4.23 -7.27 11.12
N ASN A 52 4.55 -7.51 9.85
CA ASN A 52 3.86 -8.45 8.97
C ASN A 52 4.44 -9.88 9.07
N THR A 53 5.68 -10.03 9.55
CA THR A 53 6.32 -11.35 9.71
C THR A 53 6.02 -11.95 11.09
N ARG A 54 4.89 -12.64 11.24
CA ARG A 54 4.56 -13.46 12.43
C ARG A 54 5.42 -14.75 12.58
N SER A 55 6.65 -14.78 12.05
CA SER A 55 7.45 -16.02 11.99
C SER A 55 8.94 -15.89 12.29
N TYR A 56 9.43 -14.70 12.67
CA TYR A 56 10.77 -14.59 13.27
C TYR A 56 10.61 -14.21 14.73
N SER A 57 10.47 -15.24 15.56
CA SER A 57 10.85 -15.16 16.97
C SER A 57 12.36 -14.88 16.99
N LEU A 58 12.73 -13.63 17.28
CA LEU A 58 14.04 -13.36 17.87
C LEU A 58 14.04 -13.87 19.32
#